data_AF-A0A9D4B2F1-F1
#
_entry.id   AF-A0A9D4B2F1-F1
#
_cell.length_a   1.000
_cell.length_b   1.000
_cell.length_c   1.000
_cell.angle_alpha   90.00
_cell.angle_beta   90.00
_cell.angle_gamma   90.00
#
_symmetry.space_group_name_H-M   'P 1'
#
loop_
_entity.id
_entity.type
_entity.pdbx_description
1 polymer ?
#
loop_
_entity_poly.entity_id
_entity_poly.type
_entity_poly.pdbx_seq_one_letter_code
_entity_poly.pdbx_strand_id
1 'polypeptide(L)' 'METAEEDICRVCRSEGTPEKPLYHPCVCTGSIKFIHQECLVQWLKHSRKEYCELCKHRFAFTP' A
#
# COMPACT_ATOMS: atom_id res chain seq x y z
N MET A 1 -15.09 0.57 21.76
CA MET A 1 -13.71 0.30 21.33
C MET A 1 -13.66 0.67 19.87
N GLU A 2 -13.16 1.87 19.57
CA GLU A 2 -12.92 2.28 18.19
C GLU A 2 -11.79 1.39 17.66
N THR A 3 -12.13 0.41 16.82
CA THR A 3 -11.14 -0.29 16.02
C THR A 3 -10.67 0.73 14.99
N ALA A 4 -9.71 1.58 15.37
CA ALA A 4 -8.93 2.35 14.42
C ALA A 4 -8.33 1.29 13.49
N GLU A 5 -8.82 1.25 12.25
CA GLU A 5 -8.30 0.38 11.22
C GLU A 5 -6.84 0.75 11.04
N GLU A 6 -5.95 0.03 11.74
CA GLU A 6 -4.52 0.34 11.75
C GLU A 6 -4.03 0.41 10.31
N ASP A 7 -3.36 1.52 9.99
CA ASP A 7 -2.73 1.68 8.70
C ASP A 7 -1.61 0.65 8.63
N ILE A 8 -1.87 -0.47 7.96
CA ILE A 8 -0.93 -1.58 7.81
C ILE A 8 -0.63 -1.83 6.34
N CYS A 9 0.62 -2.16 6.03
CA CYS A 9 1.02 -2.49 4.67
C CYS A 9 0.30 -3.76 4.19
N ARG A 10 -0.41 -3.70 3.05
CA ARG A 10 -1.08 -4.86 2.45
C ARG A 10 -0.14 -6.00 2.02
N VAL A 11 1.16 -5.76 1.92
CA VAL A 11 2.16 -6.77 1.51
C VAL A 11 2.79 -7.46 2.71
N CYS A 12 3.39 -6.69 3.62
CA CYS A 12 4.12 -7.23 4.78
C CYS A 12 3.29 -7.29 6.06
N ARG A 13 2.08 -6.70 6.07
CA ARG A 13 1.17 -6.62 7.23
C ARG A 13 1.83 -5.99 8.46
N SER A 14 2.66 -4.98 8.23
CA SER A 14 3.32 -4.21 9.27
C SER A 14 2.85 -2.77 9.22
N GLU A 15 2.83 -2.12 10.39
CA GLU A 15 2.50 -0.71 10.56
C GLU A 15 3.54 0.19 9.87
N GLY A 16 3.11 1.39 9.50
CA GLY A 16 4.00 2.43 8.99
C GLY A 16 4.84 3.01 10.12
N THR A 17 6.14 3.07 9.93
CA THR A 17 7.07 3.72 10.85
C THR A 17 7.60 5.01 10.23
N PRO A 18 8.16 5.96 11.01
CA PRO A 18 8.81 7.14 10.45
C PRO A 18 9.94 6.81 9.47
N GLU A 19 10.60 5.66 9.63
CA GLU A 19 11.63 5.17 8.70
C GLU A 19 11.03 4.47 7.47
N LYS A 20 9.87 3.84 7.62
CA LYS A 20 9.13 3.13 6.56
C LYS A 20 7.68 3.60 6.54
N PRO A 21 7.40 4.81 6.02
CA PRO A 21 6.05 5.33 5.98
C PRO A 21 5.18 4.52 5.00
N LEU A 22 3.89 4.49 5.29
CA LEU A 22 2.88 3.90 4.41
C LEU A 22 2.38 4.92 3.40
N TYR A 23 2.20 4.46 2.18
CA TYR A 23 1.67 5.27 1.08
C TYR A 23 0.37 4.69 0.56
N HIS A 24 -0.42 5.54 -0.10
CA HIS A 24 -1.68 5.18 -0.74
C HIS A 24 -1.55 5.26 -2.27
N PRO A 25 -0.89 4.29 -2.92
CA PRO A 25 -0.61 4.39 -4.35
C PRO A 25 -1.82 4.12 -5.24
N CYS A 26 -2.99 3.85 -4.67
CA CYS A 26 -4.22 3.60 -5.39
C CYS A 26 -5.41 4.14 -4.62
N VAL A 27 -6.57 4.20 -5.29
CA VAL A 27 -7.83 4.71 -4.72
C VAL A 27 -8.58 3.71 -3.85
N CYS A 28 -7.93 2.62 -3.43
CA CYS A 28 -8.56 1.65 -2.53
C CYS A 28 -8.90 2.34 -1.20
N THR A 29 -9.87 1.77 -0.49
CA THR A 29 -10.34 2.26 0.83
C THR A 29 -9.98 1.25 1.91
N GLY A 30 -9.93 1.70 3.17
CA GLY A 30 -9.51 0.88 4.32
C GLY A 30 -8.01 0.56 4.33
N SER A 31 -7.63 -0.42 5.13
CA SER A 31 -6.22 -0.81 5.34
C SER A 31 -5.49 -1.30 4.08
N ILE A 32 -6.22 -1.84 3.08
CA ILE A 32 -5.62 -2.39 1.86
C ILE A 32 -5.01 -1.33 0.92
N LYS A 33 -5.37 -0.06 1.12
CA LYS A 33 -4.82 1.06 0.35
C LYS A 33 -3.38 1.37 0.74
N PHE A 34 -2.96 0.98 1.95
CA PHE A 34 -1.66 1.30 2.49
C PHE A 34 -0.60 0.25 2.11
N ILE A 35 0.55 0.74 1.68
CA ILE A 35 1.69 -0.09 1.32
C ILE A 35 2.98 0.71 1.49
N HIS A 36 4.04 0.06 1.97
CA HIS A 36 5.36 0.68 2.02
C HIS A 36 5.91 0.92 0.62
N GLN A 37 6.70 1.98 0.45
CA GLN A 37 7.41 2.25 -0.80
C GLN A 37 8.26 1.05 -1.25
N GLU A 38 9.03 0.44 -0.34
CA GLU A 38 9.85 -0.74 -0.67
C GLU A 38 8.99 -1.93 -1.08
N CYS A 39 7.89 -2.18 -0.36
CA CYS A 39 6.99 -3.29 -0.64
C CYS A 39 6.31 -3.12 -2.00
N LEU A 40 5.88 -1.90 -2.33
CA LEU A 40 5.32 -1.60 -3.64
C LEU A 40 6.34 -1.82 -4.73
N VAL A 41 7.57 -1.29 -4.60
CA VAL A 41 8.62 -1.46 -5.61
C VAL A 41 8.98 -2.93 -5.82
N GLN A 42 9.11 -3.70 -4.74
CA GLN A 42 9.34 -5.15 -4.83
C GLN A 42 8.17 -5.88 -5.49
N TRP A 43 6.94 -5.52 -5.12
CA TRP A 43 5.73 -6.10 -5.70
C TRP A 43 5.62 -5.78 -7.20
N LEU A 44 5.91 -4.55 -7.63
CA LEU A 44 5.94 -4.15 -9.04
C LEU A 44 6.99 -4.96 -9.82
N LYS A 45 8.20 -5.10 -9.26
CA LYS A 45 9.28 -5.90 -9.86
C LYS A 45 8.88 -7.37 -10.02
N HIS A 46 8.22 -7.94 -9.00
CA HIS A 46 7.83 -9.35 -9.00
C HIS A 46 6.61 -9.63 -9.88
N SER A 47 5.56 -8.83 -9.74
CA SER A 47 4.26 -9.02 -10.39
C SER A 47 4.26 -8.59 -11.86
N ARG A 48 5.22 -7.72 -12.27
CA ARG A 48 5.25 -7.04 -13.60
C ARG A 48 3.92 -6.36 -13.95
N LYS A 49 3.17 -5.96 -12.93
CA LYS A 49 1.88 -5.28 -13.05
C LYS A 49 2.02 -3.90 -12.45
N GLU A 50 1.61 -2.88 -13.18
CA GLU A 50 1.64 -1.48 -12.73
C GLU A 50 0.29 -1.02 -12.18
N TYR A 51 -0.67 -1.94 -12.04
CA TYR A 51 -2.06 -1.64 -11.71
C TYR A 51 -2.48 -2.41 -10.47
N CYS A 52 -3.26 -1.75 -9.61
CA CYS A 52 -3.88 -2.39 -8.45
C CYS A 52 -4.80 -3.51 -8.91
N GLU A 53 -4.66 -4.69 -8.30
CA GLU A 53 -5.45 -5.87 -8.67
C GLU A 53 -6.93 -5.73 -8.33
N LEU A 54 -7.27 -4.88 -7.34
CA LEU A 54 -8.61 -4.64 -6.83
C LEU A 54 -9.31 -3.52 -7.61
N CYS A 55 -8.77 -2.31 -7.54
CA CYS A 55 -9.41 -1.14 -8.14
C CYS A 55 -8.97 -0.87 -9.59
N LYS A 56 -8.05 -1.67 -10.15
CA LYS A 56 -7.50 -1.54 -11.51
C LYS A 56 -6.82 -0.20 -11.84
N HIS A 57 -6.74 0.73 -10.90
CA HIS A 57 -5.99 1.96 -11.08
C HIS A 57 -4.49 1.70 -11.13
N ARG A 58 -3.81 2.47 -11.99
CA ARG A 58 -2.35 2.51 -12.03
C ARG A 58 -1.83 2.96 -10.68
N PHE A 59 -0.84 2.25 -10.15
CA PHE A 59 -0.16 2.68 -8.94
C PHE A 59 0.55 4.02 -9.20
N ALA A 60 0.22 5.03 -8.40
CA ALA A 60 0.79 6.37 -8.50
C ALA A 60 1.36 6.77 -7.14
N PHE A 61 2.62 7.20 -7.09
CA PHE A 61 3.16 7.84 -5.90
C PHE A 61 2.54 9.23 -5.79
N THR A 62 1.59 9.37 -4.88
CA THR A 62 1.17 10.68 -4.38
C THR A 62 2.03 10.96 -3.15
N PRO A 63 2.89 12.01 -3.20
CA PRO A 63 3.68 12.42 -2.04
C PRO A 63 2.79 12.98 -0.93
#